data_AF-A0A520EHQ3-F1
#
_entry.id   AF-A0A520EHQ3-F1
#
_cell.length_a   1.000
_cell.length_b   1.000
_cell.length_c   1.000
_cell.angle_alpha   90.00
_cell.angle_beta   90.00
_cell.angle_gamma   90.00
#
_symmetry.space_group_name_H-M   'P 1'
#
loop_
_entity.id
_entity.type
_entity.pdbx_description
1 polymer ?
#
loop_
_entity_poly.entity_id
_entity_poly.type
_entity_poly.pdbx_seq_one_letter_code
_entity_poly.pdbx_strand_id
1 'polypeptide(L)'
;DGIGVGFATAQVTNVVLDDVPAASAGQGSGIQSAFRQLGSALGIAVLTTTFFTTLGSQVRESLSGVPDAEMLARSISDSAGGAIAGFASRPETEFVADAARNAMTHGVNLGGFIAAGFVAFGLLATALIPNRPAQSVPPSDAHEGVTA
;
A
#
# COMPACT_ATOMS: atom_id res chain seq x y z
N ASP A 1 14.62 17.43 2.75
CA ASP A 1 13.88 16.54 1.81
C ASP A 1 12.38 16.57 2.06
N GLY A 2 11.69 17.64 1.63
CA GLY A 2 10.26 17.81 1.97
C GLY A 2 9.46 18.67 1.01
N ILE A 3 9.99 18.90 -0.20
CA ILE A 3 9.29 19.71 -1.22
C ILE A 3 8.55 18.79 -2.21
N GLY A 4 9.08 17.59 -2.53
CA GLY A 4 8.46 16.68 -3.50
C GLY A 4 7.17 15.98 -3.04
N VAL A 5 7.05 15.64 -1.75
CA VAL A 5 5.87 14.94 -1.23
C VAL A 5 4.66 15.88 -1.08
N GLY A 6 4.89 17.18 -0.86
CA GLY A 6 3.83 18.19 -0.79
C GLY A 6 3.16 18.46 -2.15
N PHE A 7 3.91 18.38 -3.26
CA PHE A 7 3.35 18.53 -4.61
C PHE A 7 2.54 17.31 -5.06
N ALA A 8 2.93 16.08 -4.67
CA ALA A 8 2.21 14.86 -5.05
C ALA A 8 0.85 14.74 -4.35
N THR A 9 0.73 15.21 -3.11
CA THR A 9 -0.53 15.18 -2.34
C THR A 9 -1.56 16.20 -2.85
N ALA A 10 -1.14 17.25 -3.57
CA ALA A 10 -2.00 18.39 -3.90
C ALA A 10 -2.81 18.28 -5.21
N GLN A 11 -2.57 17.29 -6.09
CA GLN A 11 -3.22 17.21 -7.41
C GLN A 11 -4.16 16.01 -7.61
N VAL A 12 -4.38 15.17 -6.60
CA VAL A 12 -5.27 13.98 -6.74
C VAL A 12 -6.69 14.24 -6.21
N THR A 13 -7.04 15.48 -5.84
CA THR A 13 -8.39 15.80 -5.36
C THR A 13 -9.36 16.24 -6.46
N ASN A 14 -8.89 16.53 -7.68
CA ASN A 14 -9.67 17.37 -8.60
C ASN A 14 -10.16 16.73 -9.91
N VAL A 15 -10.27 15.41 -10.00
CA VAL A 15 -10.80 14.78 -11.22
C VAL A 15 -11.90 13.77 -10.89
N VAL A 16 -13.00 13.91 -11.64
CA VAL A 16 -14.22 13.07 -11.70
C VAL A 16 -15.38 13.51 -10.81
N LEU A 17 -16.01 14.62 -11.21
CA LEU A 17 -17.47 14.74 -11.16
C LEU A 17 -17.93 14.97 -12.60
N ASP A 18 -18.03 13.88 -13.35
CA ASP A 18 -18.78 13.89 -14.60
C ASP A 18 -19.83 12.78 -14.50
N ASP A 19 -21.06 13.16 -14.83
CA ASP A 19 -22.30 12.46 -14.57
C ASP A 19 -22.35 11.05 -15.19
N VAL A 20 -22.83 10.06 -14.42
CA VAL A 20 -23.17 8.74 -14.98
C VAL A 20 -24.60 8.34 -14.56
N PRO A 21 -25.54 8.16 -15.51
CA PRO A 21 -26.93 7.82 -15.24
C PRO A 21 -27.11 6.50 -14.49
N ALA A 22 -27.94 6.55 -13.47
CA ALA A 22 -28.25 5.44 -12.58
C ALA A 22 -29.27 4.47 -13.20
N ALA A 23 -28.82 3.33 -13.72
CA ALA A 23 -29.70 2.15 -13.90
C ALA A 23 -29.01 0.78 -13.77
N SER A 24 -27.68 0.71 -13.76
CA SER A 24 -26.92 -0.53 -13.43
C SER A 24 -25.69 -0.29 -12.54
N ALA A 25 -25.53 0.96 -12.08
CA ALA A 25 -24.40 1.43 -11.30
C ALA A 25 -24.31 0.78 -9.91
N GLY A 26 -25.44 0.37 -9.30
CA GLY A 26 -25.46 -0.21 -7.95
C GLY A 26 -24.75 -1.57 -7.83
N GLN A 27 -24.99 -2.49 -8.77
CA GLN A 27 -24.34 -3.81 -8.77
C GLN A 27 -22.85 -3.73 -9.15
N GLY A 28 -22.51 -2.91 -10.16
CA GLY A 28 -21.11 -2.72 -10.59
C GLY A 28 -20.26 -1.99 -9.56
N SER A 29 -20.80 -0.93 -8.93
CA SER A 29 -20.11 -0.13 -7.91
C SER A 29 -19.85 -0.94 -6.62
N GLY A 30 -20.77 -1.82 -6.24
CA GLY A 30 -20.58 -2.72 -5.10
C GLY A 30 -19.40 -3.68 -5.30
N ILE A 31 -19.32 -4.31 -6.47
CA ILE A 31 -18.23 -5.22 -6.85
C ILE A 31 -16.89 -4.47 -6.96
N GLN A 32 -16.87 -3.29 -7.59
CA GLN A 32 -15.67 -2.45 -7.71
C GLN A 32 -15.15 -1.99 -6.34
N SER A 33 -16.06 -1.62 -5.43
CA SER A 33 -15.72 -1.25 -4.05
C SER A 33 -15.18 -2.43 -3.26
N ALA A 34 -15.81 -3.61 -3.39
CA ALA A 34 -15.33 -4.84 -2.74
C ALA A 34 -13.93 -5.23 -3.22
N PHE A 35 -13.64 -5.15 -4.52
CA PHE A 35 -12.30 -5.42 -5.04
C PHE A 35 -11.25 -4.43 -4.55
N ARG A 36 -11.59 -3.13 -4.44
CA ARG A 36 -10.68 -2.13 -3.85
C ARG A 36 -10.39 -2.42 -2.38
N GLN A 37 -11.40 -2.79 -1.60
CA GLN A 37 -11.24 -3.13 -0.18
C GLN A 37 -10.42 -4.41 0.02
N LEU A 38 -10.69 -5.44 -0.79
CA LEU A 38 -9.91 -6.67 -0.77
C LEU A 38 -8.46 -6.41 -1.18
N GLY A 39 -8.25 -5.62 -2.24
CA GLY A 39 -6.92 -5.24 -2.70
C GLY A 39 -6.12 -4.47 -1.64
N SER A 40 -6.74 -3.51 -0.96
CA SER A 40 -6.06 -2.76 0.11
C SER A 40 -5.73 -3.64 1.31
N ALA A 41 -6.67 -4.48 1.77
CA ALA A 41 -6.45 -5.41 2.87
C ALA A 41 -5.32 -6.41 2.55
N LEU A 42 -5.31 -6.98 1.35
CA LEU A 42 -4.26 -7.89 0.90
C LEU A 42 -2.90 -7.20 0.77
N GLY A 43 -2.86 -5.97 0.23
CA GLY A 43 -1.64 -5.19 0.15
C GLY A 43 -1.03 -4.91 1.53
N ILE A 44 -1.86 -4.46 2.48
CA ILE A 44 -1.43 -4.24 3.88
C ILE A 44 -0.94 -5.54 4.50
N ALA A 45 -1.65 -6.65 4.31
CA ALA A 45 -1.27 -7.94 4.86
C ALA A 45 0.09 -8.41 4.33
N VAL A 46 0.29 -8.41 3.01
CA VAL A 46 1.54 -8.84 2.38
C VAL A 46 2.71 -7.97 2.83
N LEU A 47 2.54 -6.64 2.84
CA LEU A 47 3.59 -5.71 3.27
C LEU A 47 3.93 -5.89 4.76
N THR A 48 2.92 -6.03 5.61
CA THR A 48 3.10 -6.22 7.06
C THR A 48 3.79 -7.55 7.36
N THR A 49 3.31 -8.65 6.78
CA THR A 49 3.92 -9.97 6.96
C THR A 49 5.37 -9.97 6.47
N THR A 50 5.65 -9.38 5.30
CA THR A 50 7.01 -9.32 4.77
C THR A 50 7.92 -8.48 5.64
N PHE A 51 7.43 -7.34 6.13
CA PHE A 51 8.18 -6.48 7.05
C PHE A 51 8.58 -7.21 8.33
N PHE A 52 7.63 -7.82 9.04
CA PHE A 52 7.92 -8.50 10.30
C PHE A 52 8.76 -9.77 10.10
N THR A 53 8.56 -10.49 9.00
CA THR A 53 9.40 -11.65 8.64
C THR A 53 10.85 -11.21 8.43
N THR A 54 11.04 -10.13 7.67
CA THR A 54 12.37 -9.57 7.39
C THR A 54 13.03 -9.00 8.63
N LEU A 55 12.28 -8.28 9.46
CA LEU A 55 12.75 -7.72 10.73
C LEU A 55 13.27 -8.82 11.66
N GLY A 56 12.47 -9.87 11.89
CA GLY A 56 12.87 -11.00 12.72
C GLY A 56 14.10 -11.72 12.18
N SER A 57 14.14 -11.98 10.87
CA SER A 57 15.29 -12.64 10.22
C SER A 57 16.57 -11.81 10.32
N GLN A 58 16.51 -10.52 9.98
CA GLN A 58 17.67 -9.63 9.97
C GLN A 58 18.22 -9.39 11.38
N VAL A 59 17.35 -9.26 12.39
CA VAL A 59 17.80 -9.14 13.79
C VAL A 59 18.49 -10.41 14.24
N ARG A 60 17.91 -11.60 13.98
CA ARG A 60 18.55 -12.89 14.35
C ARG A 60 19.91 -13.05 13.70
N GLU A 61 20.02 -12.72 12.42
CA GLU A 61 21.27 -12.81 11.67
C GLU A 61 22.33 -11.85 12.24
N SER A 62 21.94 -10.60 12.50
CA SER A 62 22.82 -9.57 13.08
C SER A 62 23.26 -9.92 14.51
N LEU A 63 22.45 -10.70 15.24
CA LEU A 63 22.71 -11.16 16.60
C LEU A 63 23.22 -12.60 16.64
N SER A 64 23.74 -13.12 15.53
CA SER A 64 24.30 -14.47 15.48
C SER A 64 25.41 -14.63 16.54
N GLY A 65 25.31 -15.67 17.37
CA GLY A 65 26.24 -15.90 18.49
C GLY A 65 25.88 -15.19 19.80
N VAL A 66 24.85 -14.34 19.82
CA VAL A 66 24.34 -13.70 21.05
C VAL A 66 23.33 -14.64 21.72
N PRO A 67 23.45 -14.90 23.04
CA PRO A 67 22.42 -15.61 23.79
C PRO A 67 21.07 -14.91 23.65
N ASP A 68 19.99 -15.68 23.54
CA ASP A 68 18.63 -15.15 23.49
C ASP A 68 18.30 -14.23 22.29
N ALA A 69 19.08 -14.25 21.21
CA ALA A 69 18.81 -13.48 19.98
C ALA A 69 17.37 -13.65 19.46
N GLU A 70 16.83 -14.86 19.58
CA GLU A 70 15.46 -15.21 19.23
C GLU A 70 14.41 -14.48 20.08
N MET A 71 14.66 -14.37 21.40
CA MET A 71 13.76 -13.68 22.34
C MET A 71 13.85 -12.16 22.15
N LEU A 72 15.04 -11.64 21.85
CA LEU A 72 15.24 -10.22 21.54
C LEU A 72 14.51 -9.83 20.25
N ALA A 73 14.67 -10.63 19.19
CA ALA A 73 13.98 -10.41 17.91
C ALA A 73 12.44 -10.46 18.06
N ARG A 74 11.92 -11.41 18.85
CA ARG A 74 10.49 -11.48 19.19
C ARG A 74 10.03 -10.27 19.98
N SER A 75 10.78 -9.87 21.01
CA SER A 75 10.45 -8.69 21.83
C SER A 75 10.38 -7.40 21.00
N ILE A 76 11.29 -7.24 20.02
CA ILE A 76 11.25 -6.14 19.06
C ILE A 76 10.03 -6.23 18.15
N SER A 77 9.73 -7.41 17.62
CA SER A 77 8.62 -7.62 16.67
C SER A 77 7.26 -7.45 17.34
N ASP A 78 7.05 -8.09 18.50
CA ASP A 78 5.79 -8.05 19.25
C ASP A 78 5.48 -6.64 19.79
N SER A 79 6.52 -5.86 20.08
CA SER A 79 6.38 -4.45 20.47
C SER A 79 6.33 -3.49 19.28
N ALA A 80 6.33 -3.99 18.04
CA ALA A 80 6.42 -3.20 16.81
C ALA A 80 7.58 -2.18 16.82
N GLY A 81 8.71 -2.54 17.42
CA GLY A 81 9.89 -1.69 17.57
C GLY A 81 9.92 -0.84 18.86
N GLY A 82 8.86 -0.84 19.67
CA GLY A 82 8.80 -0.08 20.92
C GLY A 82 9.90 -0.46 21.93
N ALA A 83 10.36 -1.72 21.92
CA ALA A 83 11.44 -2.19 22.77
C ALA A 83 12.83 -1.61 22.42
N ILE A 84 13.01 -1.09 21.19
CA ILE A 84 14.32 -0.61 20.69
C ILE A 84 14.88 0.53 21.55
N ALA A 85 14.03 1.47 21.97
CA ALA A 85 14.46 2.58 22.84
C ALA A 85 14.94 2.07 24.20
N GLY A 86 14.30 1.03 24.73
CA GLY A 86 14.73 0.36 25.95
C GLY A 86 16.12 -0.27 25.82
N PHE A 87 16.42 -0.91 24.69
CA PHE A 87 17.74 -1.47 24.42
C PHE A 87 18.81 -0.39 24.17
N ALA A 88 18.46 0.69 23.47
CA ALA A 88 19.37 1.80 23.20
C ALA A 88 19.76 2.59 24.47
N SER A 89 18.95 2.52 25.52
CA SER A 89 19.22 3.24 26.78
C SER A 89 20.37 2.66 27.62
N ARG A 90 20.84 1.45 27.28
CA ARG A 90 21.87 0.74 28.02
C ARG A 90 23.06 0.41 27.11
N PRO A 91 24.30 0.75 27.49
CA PRO A 91 25.49 0.44 26.69
C PRO A 91 25.63 -1.05 26.36
N GLU A 92 25.25 -1.92 27.31
CA GLU A 92 25.31 -3.37 27.14
C GLU A 92 24.30 -3.93 26.13
N THR A 93 23.27 -3.19 25.72
CA THR A 93 22.26 -3.65 24.74
C THR A 93 22.15 -2.74 23.51
N GLU A 94 23.04 -1.76 23.37
CA GLU A 94 23.03 -0.81 22.26
C GLU A 94 23.16 -1.52 20.90
N PHE A 95 23.99 -2.56 20.81
CA PHE A 95 24.15 -3.37 19.60
C PHE A 95 22.84 -4.04 19.15
N VAL A 96 21.94 -4.38 20.09
CA VAL A 96 20.61 -4.94 19.79
C VAL A 96 19.72 -3.87 19.17
N ALA A 97 19.78 -2.64 19.68
CA ALA A 97 19.04 -1.52 19.12
C ALA A 97 19.52 -1.17 17.71
N ASP A 98 20.83 -1.19 17.45
CA ASP A 98 21.39 -0.93 16.13
C ASP A 98 21.05 -2.03 15.12
N ALA A 99 21.14 -3.30 15.52
CA ALA A 99 20.68 -4.42 14.72
C ALA A 99 19.20 -4.26 14.34
N ALA A 100 18.36 -3.89 15.30
CA ALA A 100 16.93 -3.65 15.09
C ALA A 100 16.67 -2.49 14.12
N ARG A 101 17.35 -1.35 14.29
CA ARG A 101 17.23 -0.19 13.41
C ARG A 101 17.61 -0.54 11.98
N ASN A 102 18.74 -1.20 11.78
CA ASN A 102 19.19 -1.63 10.46
C ASN A 102 18.20 -2.61 9.83
N ALA A 103 17.69 -3.57 10.60
CA ALA A 103 16.67 -4.53 10.15
C ALA A 103 15.36 -3.84 9.74
N MET A 104 14.89 -2.84 10.49
CA MET A 104 13.69 -2.07 10.14
C MET A 104 13.89 -1.30 8.83
N THR A 105 15.04 -0.62 8.67
CA THR A 105 15.36 0.08 7.41
C THR A 105 15.40 -0.89 6.24
N HIS A 106 16.01 -2.07 6.42
CA HIS A 106 16.03 -3.11 5.39
C HIS A 106 14.62 -3.61 5.03
N GLY A 107 13.78 -3.85 6.05
CA GLY A 107 12.38 -4.25 5.85
C GLY A 107 11.56 -3.20 5.10
N VAL A 108 11.75 -1.90 5.41
CA VAL A 108 11.09 -0.79 4.69
C VAL A 108 11.54 -0.73 3.24
N ASN A 109 12.85 -0.87 2.97
CA ASN A 109 13.38 -0.87 1.62
C ASN A 109 12.81 -2.03 0.78
N LEU A 110 12.77 -3.24 1.34
CA LEU A 110 12.17 -4.40 0.69
C LEU A 110 10.67 -4.19 0.44
N GLY A 111 9.94 -3.66 1.43
CA GLY A 111 8.54 -3.28 1.29
C GLY A 111 8.30 -2.27 0.16
N GLY A 112 9.21 -1.30 0.00
CA GLY A 112 9.20 -0.35 -1.11
C GLY A 112 9.33 -1.02 -2.47
N PHE A 113 10.25 -1.97 -2.62
CA PHE A 113 10.39 -2.75 -3.87
C PHE A 113 9.15 -3.60 -4.16
N ILE A 114 8.56 -4.23 -3.14
CA ILE A 114 7.32 -4.99 -3.30
C ILE A 114 6.19 -4.08 -3.76
N ALA A 115 6.01 -2.92 -3.10
CA ALA A 115 4.99 -1.95 -3.46
C ALA A 115 5.19 -1.43 -4.90
N ALA A 116 6.43 -1.11 -5.29
CA ALA A 116 6.76 -0.73 -6.67
C ALA A 116 6.40 -1.85 -7.66
N GLY A 117 6.65 -3.12 -7.30
CA GLY A 117 6.24 -4.29 -8.09
C GLY A 117 4.72 -4.38 -8.27
N PHE A 118 3.94 -4.18 -7.22
CA PHE A 118 2.47 -4.14 -7.31
C PHE A 118 1.97 -3.01 -8.20
N VAL A 119 2.56 -1.82 -8.09
CA VAL A 119 2.22 -0.66 -8.93
C VAL A 119 2.54 -0.96 -10.39
N ALA A 120 3.73 -1.49 -10.68
CA ALA A 120 4.12 -1.87 -12.04
C ALA A 120 3.20 -2.94 -12.63
N PHE A 121 2.82 -3.94 -11.83
CA PHE A 121 1.88 -4.98 -12.23
C PHE A 121 0.47 -4.41 -12.52
N GLY A 122 -0.03 -3.54 -11.65
CA GLY A 122 -1.31 -2.84 -11.87
C GLY A 122 -1.30 -2.01 -13.15
N LEU A 123 -0.22 -1.26 -13.38
CA LEU A 123 -0.02 -0.48 -14.59
C LEU A 123 0.00 -1.35 -15.85
N LEU A 124 0.71 -2.49 -15.81
CA LEU A 124 0.75 -3.45 -16.92
C LEU A 124 -0.64 -4.01 -17.21
N ALA A 125 -1.38 -4.39 -16.17
CA ALA A 125 -2.75 -4.89 -16.29
C ALA A 125 -3.67 -3.82 -16.92
N THR A 126 -3.54 -2.56 -16.51
CA THR A 126 -4.28 -1.44 -17.13
C THR A 126 -3.90 -1.23 -18.59
N ALA A 127 -2.61 -1.29 -18.93
CA ALA A 127 -2.14 -1.14 -20.31
C ALA A 127 -2.63 -2.27 -21.24
N LEU A 128 -2.95 -3.44 -20.69
CA LEU A 128 -3.46 -4.59 -21.44
C LEU A 128 -4.98 -4.55 -21.69
N ILE A 129 -5.73 -3.63 -21.07
CA ILE A 129 -7.19 -3.51 -21.30
C ILE A 129 -7.44 -2.81 -22.65
N PRO A 130 -8.08 -3.47 -23.64
CA PRO A 130 -8.37 -2.86 -24.93
C PRO A 130 -9.37 -1.72 -24.79
N ASN A 131 -8.99 -0.53 -25.27
CA ASN A 131 -9.84 0.66 -25.22
C ASN A 131 -11.00 0.50 -26.24
N ARG A 132 -12.19 0.08 -25.79
CA ARG A 132 -13.39 0.07 -26.64
C ARG A 132 -14.00 1.47 -26.61
N PRO A 133 -14.10 2.19 -27.76
CA PRO A 133 -14.71 3.50 -27.80
C PRO A 133 -16.15 3.41 -27.30
N ALA A 134 -16.51 4.28 -26.34
CA ALA A 134 -17.86 4.38 -25.81
C ALA A 134 -18.82 4.68 -26.98
N GLN A 135 -19.81 3.82 -27.17
CA GLN A 135 -20.85 4.06 -28.17
C GLN A 135 -21.63 5.31 -27.72
N SER A 136 -21.45 6.40 -28.45
CA SER A 136 -22.25 7.62 -28.31
C SER A 136 -23.72 7.25 -28.52
N VAL A 137 -24.51 7.28 -27.45
CA VAL A 137 -25.97 7.17 -27.54
C VAL A 137 -26.45 8.36 -28.37
N PRO A 138 -27.09 8.15 -29.53
CA PRO A 138 -27.59 9.26 -30.34
C PRO A 138 -28.62 10.07 -29.53
N PRO A 139 -28.63 11.41 -29.66
CA PRO A 139 -29.69 12.22 -29.05
C PRO A 139 -31.04 11.71 -29.55
N SER A 140 -31.92 11.38 -28.61
CA SER A 140 -33.31 11.03 -28.89
C SER A 140 -34.01 12.28 -29.40
N ASP A 141 -34.24 12.35 -30.72
CA ASP A 141 -35.14 13.34 -31.33
C ASP A 141 -36.55 13.15 -30.76
N ALA A 142 -36.86 13.90 -29.71
CA ALA A 142 -38.19 14.04 -29.16
C ALA A 142 -38.40 15.51 -28.80
N HIS A 143 -38.86 16.28 -29.78
CA HIS A 143 -40.08 17.11 -29.73
C HIS A 143 -40.07 18.10 -30.90
N GLU A 144 -40.22 17.57 -32.12
CA GLU A 144 -40.74 18.33 -33.25
C GLU A 144 -42.26 18.05 -33.32
N GLY A 145 -43.08 19.11 -33.26
CA GLY A 145 -44.51 19.07 -33.53
C GLY A 145 -45.43 18.89 -32.30
N VAL A 146 -45.97 19.99 -31.79
CA VAL A 146 -47.34 20.46 -32.11
C VAL A 146 -47.53 21.81 -31.40
N THR A 147 -47.27 22.87 -32.16
CA THR A 147 -48.01 24.12 -32.08
C THR A 147 -49.16 24.02 -33.08
N ALA A 148 -50.41 24.02 -32.60
CA ALA A 148 -51.61 24.59 -33.23
C ALA A 148 -52.85 24.18 -32.44
#